data_AF-A0A0F9CKF4-F1
#
_entry.id   AF-A0A0F9CKF4-F1
#
_cell.length_a   1.000
_cell.length_b   1.000
_cell.length_c   1.000
_cell.angle_alpha   90.00
_cell.angle_beta   90.00
_cell.angle_gamma   90.00
#
_symmetry.space_group_name_H-M   'P 1'
#
loop_
_entity.id
_entity.type
_entity.pdbx_description
1 polymer ?
#
loop_
_entity_poly.entity_id
_entity_poly.type
_entity_poly.pdbx_seq_one_letter_code
_entity_poly.pdbx_strand_id
1 'polypeptide(L)'
;MKLRKIVNRIIALGVGAILVGSMVGCAQPARTFATEEEFKDAAVAEIDITTDNQAAIDAATEDLFTQDELDAKVAAQKVIDDQVLEDYKTSEKDQADDDATAALKASIFYEKDDLGLNSVTSFSLDDSDLPWLQDTKIKFDNEKIDIHEELIFSGLGVKTSVFDPEFEDNIYLTLETENGMEYRYYVDDEIKIGDISRDDPLEINFNNNSIEIIKVTSASFTVVQGETVTLEEGASKTVTIDGEDVEVTASIISDTAKTVSIAIGDESATDLSKGESSEVGNTEYEVYIKSVMPNEAGELAPDRVTFRISKDVEIKYEAGDEVIEDDDRYEYTIDVTDEEEPTLNYLGITRVEVSDDIDDDYKPITADEEYVFAGGLFSVSISTTEVTYFDYDFKFGEKDNVNAIKITSSDDEGIVIGNDEVDKIYF
;
A
#
# COMPACT_ATOMS: atom_id res chain seq x y z
N MET A 1 30.96 -33.47 -48.12
CA MET A 1 31.07 -32.80 -46.81
C MET A 1 30.07 -31.65 -46.84
N LYS A 2 28.92 -31.80 -46.15
CA LYS A 2 27.85 -30.80 -46.15
C LYS A 2 28.22 -29.74 -45.12
N LEU A 3 28.51 -28.51 -45.55
CA LEU A 3 28.55 -27.36 -44.64
C LEU A 3 27.12 -27.17 -44.11
N ARG A 4 26.91 -27.47 -42.82
CA ARG A 4 25.75 -26.97 -42.09
C ARG A 4 25.92 -25.45 -42.03
N LYS A 5 25.03 -24.73 -42.70
CA LYS A 5 24.84 -23.29 -42.51
C LYS A 5 24.35 -23.16 -41.07
N ILE A 6 25.22 -22.78 -40.15
CA ILE A 6 24.80 -22.25 -38.86
C ILE A 6 24.19 -20.89 -39.23
N VAL A 7 22.86 -20.83 -39.25
CA VAL A 7 22.15 -19.56 -39.30
C VAL A 7 22.26 -19.05 -37.88
N ASN A 8 23.25 -18.20 -37.61
CA ASN A 8 23.22 -17.36 -36.43
C ASN A 8 21.99 -16.47 -36.60
N ARG A 9 20.88 -16.80 -35.94
CA ARG A 9 19.85 -15.81 -35.69
C ARG A 9 20.52 -14.79 -34.78
N ILE A 10 20.94 -13.67 -35.35
CA ILE A 10 21.24 -12.49 -34.57
C ILE A 10 19.86 -12.01 -34.11
N ILE A 11 19.43 -12.44 -32.93
CA ILE A 11 18.37 -11.75 -32.20
C ILE A 11 19.05 -10.47 -31.73
N ALA A 12 18.91 -9.41 -32.51
CA ALA A 12 19.29 -8.09 -32.06
C ALA A 12 18.25 -7.71 -31.01
N LEU A 13 18.67 -7.82 -29.76
CA LEU A 13 17.89 -7.49 -28.57
C LEU A 13 17.43 -6.03 -28.68
N GLY A 14 16.10 -5.86 -28.75
CA GLY A 14 15.47 -4.56 -28.54
C GLY A 14 15.86 -4.00 -27.17
N VAL A 15 15.87 -2.69 -27.06
CA VAL A 15 16.02 -1.98 -25.78
C VAL A 15 15.03 -2.60 -24.80
N GLY A 16 15.53 -3.15 -23.69
CA GLY A 16 14.68 -3.69 -22.63
C GLY A 16 14.04 -2.53 -21.90
N ALA A 17 12.73 -2.60 -21.71
CA ALA A 17 11.97 -1.64 -20.93
C ALA A 17 11.60 -2.29 -19.60
N ILE A 18 11.98 -1.65 -18.49
CA ILE A 18 11.46 -2.07 -17.16
C ILE A 18 10.06 -1.53 -17.02
N LEU A 19 9.15 -2.40 -16.59
CA LEU A 19 7.83 -2.01 -16.12
C LEU A 19 7.82 -2.09 -14.60
N VAL A 20 7.59 -0.95 -13.94
CA VAL A 20 7.25 -0.89 -12.52
C VAL A 20 5.74 -0.74 -12.40
N GLY A 21 5.07 -1.67 -11.71
CA GLY A 21 3.63 -1.61 -11.45
C GLY A 21 3.32 -1.84 -9.98
N SER A 22 2.29 -1.20 -9.41
CA SER A 22 1.88 -1.42 -8.02
C SER A 22 1.05 -2.71 -7.87
N MET A 23 1.35 -3.57 -6.89
CA MET A 23 0.49 -4.71 -6.52
C MET A 23 -0.29 -4.41 -5.23
N VAL A 24 -1.32 -3.56 -5.31
CA VAL A 24 -1.97 -3.11 -4.06
C VAL A 24 -2.74 -4.24 -3.37
N GLY A 25 -2.14 -4.74 -2.28
CA GLY A 25 -2.83 -5.31 -1.13
C GLY A 25 -3.28 -4.19 -0.19
N CYS A 26 -4.54 -4.21 0.20
CA CYS A 26 -5.27 -3.11 0.81
C CYS A 26 -4.70 -2.61 2.15
N ALA A 27 -4.32 -1.34 2.24
CA ALA A 27 -4.78 -0.46 3.32
C ALA A 27 -4.91 0.99 2.80
N GLN A 28 -6.08 1.58 3.01
CA GLN A 28 -6.42 2.91 2.50
C GLN A 28 -5.94 4.01 3.46
N PRO A 29 -5.50 5.18 2.95
CA PRO A 29 -5.47 6.38 3.77
C PRO A 29 -6.90 6.79 4.13
N ALA A 30 -7.15 7.10 5.40
CA ALA A 30 -8.44 7.56 5.87
C ALA A 30 -8.87 8.84 5.10
N ARG A 31 -9.74 8.69 4.09
CA ARG A 31 -10.50 9.83 3.59
C ARG A 31 -11.39 10.31 4.73
N THR A 32 -11.30 11.59 5.07
CA THR A 32 -12.26 12.24 5.97
C THR A 32 -13.64 12.16 5.33
N PHE A 33 -14.44 11.20 5.80
CA PHE A 33 -15.86 11.11 5.51
C PHE A 33 -16.56 12.39 6.00
N ALA A 34 -17.64 12.79 5.31
CA ALA A 34 -18.48 13.88 5.79
C ALA A 34 -18.92 13.61 7.23
N THR A 35 -18.95 14.66 8.04
CA THR A 35 -19.27 14.54 9.47
C THR A 35 -20.72 14.05 9.66
N GLU A 36 -21.00 13.38 10.78
CA GLU A 36 -22.36 12.93 11.14
C GLU A 36 -23.40 14.08 11.10
N GLU A 37 -22.94 15.32 11.31
CA GLU A 37 -23.73 16.55 11.24
C GLU A 37 -24.11 16.93 9.79
N GLU A 38 -23.19 16.80 8.83
CA GLU A 38 -23.45 17.03 7.41
C GLU A 38 -24.41 15.99 6.81
N PHE A 39 -24.39 14.75 7.32
CA PHE A 39 -25.35 13.70 6.95
C PHE A 39 -26.74 13.92 7.57
N LYS A 40 -26.82 14.39 8.82
CA LYS A 40 -28.10 14.76 9.44
C LYS A 40 -28.79 15.88 8.68
N ASP A 41 -28.05 16.89 8.22
CA ASP A 41 -28.61 17.99 7.44
C ASP A 41 -29.11 17.55 6.04
N ALA A 42 -28.45 16.58 5.40
CA ALA A 42 -28.89 16.02 4.11
C ALA A 42 -30.12 15.11 4.25
N ALA A 43 -30.17 14.25 5.28
CA ALA A 43 -31.31 13.36 5.53
C ALA A 43 -32.56 14.10 6.03
N VAL A 44 -32.39 15.17 6.81
CA VAL A 44 -33.49 16.02 7.29
C VAL A 44 -34.11 16.83 6.14
N ALA A 45 -33.37 17.11 5.07
CA ALA A 45 -33.89 17.81 3.90
C ALA A 45 -34.85 16.95 3.04
N GLU A 46 -34.80 15.62 3.14
CA GLU A 46 -35.62 14.71 2.33
C GLU A 46 -36.80 14.07 3.11
N ILE A 47 -36.87 14.27 4.43
CA ILE A 47 -37.97 13.84 5.29
C ILE A 47 -38.60 15.06 5.99
N ASP A 48 -39.02 16.06 5.22
CA ASP A 48 -40.05 17.00 5.69
C ASP A 48 -41.41 16.30 5.54
N ILE A 49 -41.64 15.27 6.37
CA ILE A 49 -42.99 14.75 6.62
C ILE A 49 -43.70 15.85 7.40
N THR A 50 -44.26 16.77 6.62
CA THR A 50 -45.09 17.88 7.07
C THR A 50 -46.02 17.46 8.20
N THR A 51 -46.07 18.28 9.24
CA THR A 51 -46.99 18.25 10.40
C THR A 51 -48.44 17.87 10.06
N ASP A 52 -48.87 18.07 8.81
CA ASP A 52 -50.19 17.70 8.30
C ASP A 52 -50.42 16.17 8.19
N ASN A 53 -49.36 15.37 8.02
CA ASN A 53 -49.47 13.90 7.99
C ASN A 53 -49.57 13.29 9.39
N GLN A 54 -48.95 13.90 10.41
CA GLN A 54 -49.03 13.39 11.79
C GLN A 54 -50.46 13.46 12.32
N ALA A 55 -51.17 14.59 12.08
CA ALA A 55 -52.57 14.71 12.46
C ALA A 55 -53.51 13.74 11.70
N ALA A 56 -53.16 13.39 10.46
CA ALA A 56 -53.91 12.41 9.67
C ALA A 56 -53.61 10.95 10.10
N ILE A 57 -52.38 10.66 10.54
CA ILE A 57 -52.00 9.37 11.14
C ILE A 57 -52.70 9.22 12.48
N ASP A 58 -52.57 10.21 13.37
CA ASP A 58 -53.19 10.20 14.71
C ASP A 58 -54.70 9.98 14.62
N ALA A 59 -55.39 10.70 13.73
CA ALA A 59 -56.83 10.55 13.49
C ALA A 59 -57.22 9.21 12.82
N ALA A 60 -56.31 8.57 12.09
CA ALA A 60 -56.54 7.26 11.47
C ALA A 60 -56.19 6.10 12.41
N THR A 61 -55.36 6.31 13.44
CA THR A 61 -54.92 5.26 14.38
C THR A 61 -55.60 5.31 15.75
N GLU A 62 -56.33 6.38 16.09
CA GLU A 62 -56.94 6.63 17.42
C GLU A 62 -57.83 5.49 17.96
N ASP A 63 -58.32 4.59 17.09
CA ASP A 63 -59.12 3.42 17.47
C ASP A 63 -58.55 2.06 16.98
N LEU A 64 -57.38 2.06 16.33
CA LEU A 64 -56.81 0.86 15.68
C LEU A 64 -55.67 0.20 16.44
N PHE A 65 -54.96 0.97 17.28
CA PHE A 65 -53.85 0.48 18.10
C PHE A 65 -53.89 1.13 19.49
N THR A 66 -53.57 0.35 20.51
CA THR A 66 -53.25 0.88 21.84
C THR A 66 -51.92 1.62 21.82
N GLN A 67 -51.68 2.54 22.77
CA GLN A 67 -50.39 3.25 22.88
C GLN A 67 -49.21 2.26 22.95
N ASP A 68 -49.36 1.17 23.70
CA ASP A 68 -48.33 0.12 23.81
C ASP A 68 -48.04 -0.55 22.45
N GLU A 69 -49.06 -0.76 21.61
CA GLU A 69 -48.87 -1.31 20.25
C GLU A 69 -48.23 -0.31 19.30
N LEU A 70 -48.50 0.99 19.48
CA LEU A 70 -47.86 2.06 18.73
C LEU A 70 -46.38 2.17 19.10
N ASP A 71 -46.07 2.20 20.39
CA ASP A 71 -44.71 2.26 20.92
C ASP A 71 -43.89 1.03 20.49
N ALA A 72 -44.49 -0.16 20.52
CA ALA A 72 -43.86 -1.38 20.02
C ALA A 72 -43.56 -1.32 18.51
N LYS A 73 -44.45 -0.72 17.71
CA LYS A 73 -44.24 -0.54 16.27
C LYS A 73 -43.18 0.51 15.97
N VAL A 74 -43.13 1.61 16.72
CA VAL A 74 -42.09 2.64 16.60
C VAL A 74 -40.72 2.06 16.96
N ALA A 75 -40.64 1.28 18.04
CA ALA A 75 -39.41 0.58 18.42
C ALA A 75 -38.96 -0.42 17.34
N ALA A 76 -39.89 -1.19 16.76
CA ALA A 76 -39.59 -2.12 15.67
C ALA A 76 -39.13 -1.39 14.39
N GLN A 77 -39.72 -0.24 14.06
CA GLN A 77 -39.31 0.57 12.92
C GLN A 77 -37.91 1.15 13.11
N LYS A 78 -37.59 1.63 14.32
CA LYS A 78 -36.26 2.14 14.64
C LYS A 78 -35.17 1.09 14.41
N VAL A 79 -35.40 -0.17 14.79
CA VAL A 79 -34.46 -1.27 14.52
C VAL A 79 -34.26 -1.49 13.02
N ILE A 80 -35.31 -1.36 12.21
CA ILE A 80 -35.21 -1.46 10.74
C ILE A 80 -34.41 -0.29 10.18
N ASP A 81 -34.67 0.93 10.65
CA ASP A 81 -33.98 2.14 10.19
C ASP A 81 -32.48 2.11 10.55
N ASP A 82 -32.15 1.67 11.77
CA ASP A 82 -30.77 1.48 12.22
C ASP A 82 -30.05 0.43 11.35
N GLN A 83 -30.71 -0.70 11.03
CA GLN A 83 -30.16 -1.72 10.12
C GLN A 83 -29.95 -1.18 8.70
N VAL A 84 -30.91 -0.44 8.15
CA VAL A 84 -30.79 0.15 6.80
C VAL A 84 -29.64 1.16 6.74
N LEU A 85 -29.44 1.95 7.81
CA LEU A 85 -28.33 2.90 7.88
C LEU A 85 -26.97 2.18 7.96
N GLU A 86 -26.88 1.08 8.71
CA GLU A 86 -25.68 0.25 8.81
C GLU A 86 -25.36 -0.47 7.49
N ASP A 87 -26.38 -1.04 6.84
CA ASP A 87 -26.26 -1.64 5.51
C ASP A 87 -25.81 -0.59 4.47
N TYR A 88 -26.34 0.63 4.52
CA TYR A 88 -25.96 1.72 3.63
C TYR A 88 -24.50 2.15 3.84
N LYS A 89 -24.08 2.38 5.10
CA LYS A 89 -22.69 2.71 5.45
C LYS A 89 -21.70 1.64 4.98
N THR A 90 -22.10 0.38 5.13
CA THR A 90 -21.31 -0.76 4.63
C THR A 90 -21.24 -0.73 3.11
N SER A 91 -22.37 -0.51 2.42
CA SER A 91 -22.39 -0.46 0.94
C SER A 91 -21.61 0.71 0.34
N GLU A 92 -21.62 1.90 0.97
CA GLU A 92 -20.80 3.03 0.50
C GLU A 92 -19.31 2.78 0.72
N LYS A 93 -18.95 2.12 1.83
CA LYS A 93 -17.58 1.69 2.07
C LYS A 93 -17.15 0.67 1.01
N ASP A 94 -17.96 -0.36 0.76
CA ASP A 94 -17.69 -1.38 -0.24
C ASP A 94 -17.58 -0.78 -1.65
N GLN A 95 -18.44 0.16 -2.01
CA GLN A 95 -18.41 0.82 -3.32
C GLN A 95 -17.22 1.78 -3.46
N ALA A 96 -16.85 2.51 -2.40
CA ALA A 96 -15.65 3.34 -2.39
C ALA A 96 -14.38 2.49 -2.48
N ASP A 97 -14.37 1.32 -1.84
CA ASP A 97 -13.30 0.33 -1.91
C ASP A 97 -13.19 -0.26 -3.32
N ASP A 98 -14.33 -0.59 -3.96
CA ASP A 98 -14.37 -1.09 -5.33
C ASP A 98 -13.92 -0.04 -6.36
N ASP A 99 -14.38 1.21 -6.24
CA ASP A 99 -14.00 2.30 -7.16
C ASP A 99 -12.53 2.72 -6.96
N ALA A 100 -12.03 2.73 -5.72
CA ALA A 100 -10.61 2.95 -5.43
C ALA A 100 -9.76 1.78 -5.97
N THR A 101 -10.21 0.54 -5.79
CA THR A 101 -9.55 -0.66 -6.32
C THR A 101 -9.56 -0.69 -7.85
N ALA A 102 -10.64 -0.24 -8.50
CA ALA A 102 -10.74 -0.15 -9.95
C ALA A 102 -9.83 0.96 -10.53
N ALA A 103 -9.71 2.09 -9.84
CA ALA A 103 -8.77 3.16 -10.20
C ALA A 103 -7.30 2.76 -9.96
N LEU A 104 -7.01 1.98 -8.92
CA LEU A 104 -5.69 1.38 -8.64
C LEU A 104 -5.32 0.26 -9.64
N LYS A 105 -6.30 -0.54 -10.07
CA LYS A 105 -6.11 -1.62 -11.07
C LYS A 105 -5.91 -1.11 -12.48
N ALA A 106 -6.17 0.16 -12.76
CA ALA A 106 -5.57 0.83 -13.91
C ALA A 106 -4.09 1.03 -13.58
N SER A 107 -3.34 -0.07 -13.67
CA SER A 107 -1.93 -0.19 -13.31
C SER A 107 -1.17 1.01 -13.87
N ILE A 108 -0.72 1.86 -12.97
CA ILE A 108 0.18 2.95 -13.29
C ILE A 108 1.51 2.26 -13.55
N PHE A 109 1.87 2.15 -14.83
CA PHE A 109 3.15 1.62 -15.26
C PHE A 109 4.13 2.77 -15.46
N TYR A 110 5.29 2.67 -14.82
CA TYR A 110 6.46 3.44 -15.22
C TYR A 110 7.31 2.58 -16.16
N GLU A 111 7.64 3.13 -17.32
CA GLU A 111 8.48 2.47 -18.32
C GLU A 111 9.84 3.16 -18.39
N LYS A 112 10.90 2.45 -17.97
CA LYS A 112 12.28 2.94 -18.16
C LYS A 112 12.84 2.43 -19.49
N ASP A 113 12.81 3.30 -20.49
CA ASP A 113 13.56 3.10 -21.72
C ASP A 113 15.08 3.28 -21.49
N ASP A 114 15.89 2.66 -22.35
CA ASP A 114 17.36 2.74 -22.39
C ASP A 114 18.12 1.98 -21.29
N LEU A 115 17.66 0.79 -20.91
CA LEU A 115 18.56 -0.17 -20.27
C LEU A 115 19.56 -0.69 -21.29
N GLY A 116 20.78 -0.17 -21.25
CA GLY A 116 21.85 -0.70 -22.08
C GLY A 116 22.09 -2.18 -21.75
N LEU A 117 22.17 -3.01 -22.79
CA LEU A 117 22.54 -4.42 -22.62
C LEU A 117 23.92 -4.52 -21.97
N ASN A 118 24.02 -5.33 -20.91
CA ASN A 118 25.22 -5.48 -20.08
C ASN A 118 25.73 -4.14 -19.50
N SER A 119 24.83 -3.19 -19.30
CA SER A 119 25.08 -1.99 -18.51
C SER A 119 24.27 -2.04 -17.24
N VAL A 120 24.78 -1.35 -16.23
CA VAL A 120 24.12 -1.18 -14.93
C VAL A 120 23.58 0.23 -14.87
N THR A 121 22.33 0.38 -14.48
CA THR A 121 21.67 1.66 -14.31
C THR A 121 21.27 1.88 -12.85
N SER A 122 21.11 3.14 -12.48
CA SER A 122 20.53 3.52 -11.20
C SER A 122 19.67 4.76 -11.41
N PHE A 123 18.52 4.80 -10.76
CA PHE A 123 17.54 5.89 -10.85
C PHE A 123 16.62 5.84 -9.64
N SER A 124 15.93 6.94 -9.37
CA SER A 124 14.84 7.01 -8.40
C SER A 124 13.54 7.39 -9.09
N LEU A 125 12.42 7.02 -8.49
CA LEU A 125 11.07 7.38 -8.91
C LEU A 125 10.36 8.07 -7.74
N ASP A 126 9.66 9.16 -8.04
CA ASP A 126 8.86 9.96 -7.10
C ASP A 126 7.39 10.04 -7.57
N ASP A 127 6.58 10.88 -6.91
CA ASP A 127 5.16 11.07 -7.24
C ASP A 127 4.92 11.58 -8.68
N SER A 128 5.92 12.24 -9.28
CA SER A 128 5.86 12.73 -10.65
C SER A 128 5.97 11.60 -11.68
N ASP A 129 6.68 10.53 -11.32
CA ASP A 129 6.83 9.30 -12.10
C ASP A 129 5.72 8.29 -11.79
N LEU A 130 5.36 8.16 -10.51
CA LEU A 130 4.38 7.21 -9.98
C LEU A 130 3.39 7.92 -9.05
N PRO A 131 2.22 8.39 -9.55
CA PRO A 131 1.26 9.20 -8.78
C PRO A 131 0.67 8.57 -7.49
N TRP A 132 0.98 7.31 -7.21
CA TRP A 132 0.57 6.66 -5.97
C TRP A 132 1.59 6.80 -4.84
N LEU A 133 2.83 7.20 -5.15
CA LEU A 133 3.81 7.61 -4.15
C LEU A 133 3.32 8.91 -3.50
N GLN A 134 3.39 8.98 -2.18
CA GLN A 134 2.92 10.13 -1.43
C GLN A 134 3.89 11.30 -1.58
N ASP A 135 3.37 12.48 -1.88
CA ASP A 135 4.00 13.79 -1.66
C ASP A 135 2.91 14.69 -1.04
N THR A 136 2.95 14.85 0.28
CA THR A 136 1.85 15.48 1.03
C THR A 136 2.32 16.07 2.36
N LYS A 137 1.36 16.61 3.12
CA LYS A 137 1.59 17.08 4.49
C LYS A 137 0.85 16.21 5.48
N ILE A 138 1.54 15.73 6.52
CA ILE A 138 0.93 15.07 7.67
C ILE A 138 0.83 16.05 8.85
N LYS A 139 -0.01 15.73 9.83
CA LYS A 139 -0.13 16.53 11.06
C LYS A 139 0.64 15.84 12.19
N PHE A 140 1.61 16.55 12.77
CA PHE A 140 2.35 16.08 13.95
C PHE A 140 2.59 17.27 14.89
N ASP A 141 2.38 17.09 16.20
CA ASP A 141 2.40 18.15 17.22
C ASP A 141 1.72 19.48 16.81
N ASN A 142 0.54 19.38 16.20
CA ASN A 142 -0.22 20.53 15.67
C ASN A 142 0.46 21.33 14.53
N GLU A 143 1.60 20.86 14.05
CA GLU A 143 2.28 21.37 12.87
C GLU A 143 1.92 20.53 11.64
N LYS A 144 2.20 21.08 10.46
CA LYS A 144 2.07 20.37 9.18
C LYS A 144 3.47 20.06 8.70
N ILE A 145 3.79 18.78 8.63
CA ILE A 145 5.10 18.26 8.25
C ILE A 145 5.02 17.79 6.81
N ASP A 146 5.93 18.27 5.97
CA ASP A 146 6.11 17.79 4.61
C ASP A 146 6.79 16.41 4.60
N ILE A 147 6.21 15.49 3.83
CA ILE A 147 6.72 14.12 3.63
C ILE A 147 6.63 13.76 2.15
N HIS A 148 7.52 12.88 1.70
CA HIS A 148 7.42 12.26 0.40
C HIS A 148 7.91 10.81 0.41
N GLU A 149 7.51 10.04 -0.61
CA GLU A 149 7.95 8.67 -0.84
C GLU A 149 8.78 8.56 -2.11
N GLU A 150 9.82 7.74 -2.08
CA GLU A 150 10.63 7.42 -3.26
C GLU A 150 10.83 5.91 -3.41
N LEU A 151 10.93 5.46 -4.66
CA LEU A 151 11.52 4.17 -5.02
C LEU A 151 12.91 4.39 -5.58
N ILE A 152 13.90 3.66 -5.08
CA ILE A 152 15.29 3.79 -5.52
C ILE A 152 15.75 2.46 -6.11
N PHE A 153 16.26 2.51 -7.33
CA PHE A 153 16.83 1.38 -8.03
C PHE A 153 18.33 1.61 -8.20
N SER A 154 19.11 0.68 -7.64
CA SER A 154 20.57 0.67 -7.69
C SER A 154 21.04 -0.64 -8.30
N GLY A 155 22.10 -0.62 -9.11
CA GLY A 155 22.66 -1.86 -9.61
C GLY A 155 21.80 -2.62 -10.63
N LEU A 156 20.75 -2.01 -11.20
CA LEU A 156 19.83 -2.72 -12.08
C LEU A 156 20.47 -2.96 -13.46
N GLY A 157 20.51 -4.21 -13.91
CA GLY A 157 21.18 -4.60 -15.14
C GLY A 157 20.35 -5.53 -16.02
N VAL A 158 20.67 -5.58 -17.32
CA VAL A 158 20.09 -6.54 -18.26
C VAL A 158 21.20 -7.41 -18.84
N LYS A 159 21.16 -8.72 -18.57
CA LYS A 159 22.18 -9.69 -18.99
C LYS A 159 21.62 -10.70 -19.98
N THR A 160 22.49 -11.16 -20.88
CA THR A 160 22.18 -12.14 -21.93
C THR A 160 23.42 -12.98 -22.27
N SER A 161 23.22 -14.14 -22.91
CA SER A 161 24.33 -14.99 -23.41
C SER A 161 25.32 -14.31 -24.34
N VAL A 162 24.96 -13.19 -24.96
CA VAL A 162 25.85 -12.46 -25.86
C VAL A 162 27.09 -11.97 -25.13
N PHE A 163 26.93 -11.59 -23.86
CA PHE A 163 28.00 -11.04 -23.03
C PHE A 163 28.52 -12.05 -22.02
N ASP A 164 27.63 -12.89 -21.51
CA ASP A 164 27.98 -13.91 -20.52
C ASP A 164 27.25 -15.23 -20.84
N PRO A 165 27.98 -16.25 -21.33
CA PRO A 165 27.39 -17.51 -21.77
C PRO A 165 26.70 -18.30 -20.66
N GLU A 166 26.88 -17.94 -19.39
CA GLU A 166 26.22 -18.59 -18.25
C GLU A 166 24.71 -18.29 -18.25
N PHE A 167 24.27 -17.16 -18.79
CA PHE A 167 22.84 -16.80 -18.89
C PHE A 167 22.05 -17.52 -20.00
N GLU A 168 22.64 -18.52 -20.66
CA GLU A 168 21.97 -19.34 -21.68
C GLU A 168 21.18 -18.50 -22.73
N ASP A 169 20.13 -19.02 -23.34
CA ASP A 169 19.39 -18.33 -24.41
C ASP A 169 18.42 -17.24 -23.89
N ASN A 170 18.40 -16.95 -22.58
CA ASN A 170 17.44 -16.05 -21.94
C ASN A 170 17.99 -14.63 -21.73
N ILE A 171 17.06 -13.72 -21.44
CA ILE A 171 17.35 -12.34 -21.03
C ILE A 171 16.97 -12.24 -19.56
N TYR A 172 17.87 -11.71 -18.76
CA TYR A 172 17.70 -11.58 -17.32
C TYR A 172 17.76 -10.13 -16.87
N LEU A 173 16.90 -9.77 -15.93
CA LEU A 173 16.99 -8.55 -15.14
C LEU A 173 17.76 -8.87 -13.86
N THR A 174 18.94 -8.29 -13.72
CA THR A 174 19.85 -8.51 -12.60
C THR A 174 19.86 -7.33 -11.62
N LEU A 175 20.17 -7.62 -10.37
CA LEU A 175 20.45 -6.65 -9.32
C LEU A 175 21.91 -6.86 -8.88
N GLU A 176 22.81 -6.02 -9.39
CA GLU A 176 24.28 -6.17 -9.30
C GLU A 176 24.87 -5.59 -8.01
N THR A 177 24.02 -5.08 -7.11
CA THR A 177 24.42 -4.49 -5.83
C THR A 177 23.44 -4.88 -4.75
N GLU A 178 23.95 -5.07 -3.53
CA GLU A 178 23.13 -5.06 -2.32
C GLU A 178 22.31 -3.76 -2.27
N ASN A 179 21.12 -3.81 -1.67
CA ASN A 179 20.19 -2.68 -1.61
C ASN A 179 19.79 -2.18 -3.01
N GLY A 180 19.71 -3.10 -3.98
CA GLY A 180 19.43 -2.77 -5.38
C GLY A 180 18.01 -2.23 -5.62
N MET A 181 17.10 -2.44 -4.66
CA MET A 181 15.75 -1.85 -4.65
C MET A 181 15.43 -1.33 -3.25
N GLU A 182 14.99 -0.09 -3.15
CA GLU A 182 14.59 0.53 -1.89
C GLU A 182 13.25 1.25 -2.04
N TYR A 183 12.44 1.22 -0.99
CA TYR A 183 11.32 2.13 -0.78
C TYR A 183 11.64 2.98 0.44
N ARG A 184 11.50 4.30 0.33
CA ARG A 184 11.78 5.23 1.43
C ARG A 184 10.60 6.19 1.62
N TYR A 185 10.25 6.39 2.89
CA TYR A 185 9.32 7.39 3.40
C TYR A 185 10.15 8.49 4.07
N TYR A 186 10.33 9.60 3.37
CA TYR A 186 11.10 10.75 3.85
C TYR A 186 10.24 11.71 4.65
N VAL A 187 10.87 12.31 5.66
CA VAL A 187 10.32 13.41 6.44
C VAL A 187 11.15 14.65 6.12
N ASP A 188 10.60 15.52 5.26
CA ASP A 188 11.34 16.69 4.75
C ASP A 188 11.48 17.80 5.80
N ASP A 189 10.46 17.95 6.64
CA ASP A 189 10.50 18.85 7.79
C ASP A 189 11.07 18.12 9.03
N GLU A 190 11.90 18.81 9.81
CA GLU A 190 12.59 18.21 10.97
C GLU A 190 11.59 17.71 12.03
N ILE A 191 11.53 16.38 12.24
CA ILE A 191 10.87 15.77 13.41
C ILE A 191 11.93 15.24 14.36
N LYS A 192 12.00 15.78 15.58
CA LYS A 192 12.86 15.24 16.64
C LYS A 192 12.29 13.92 17.12
N ILE A 193 13.08 12.85 17.08
CA ILE A 193 12.60 11.50 17.47
C ILE A 193 12.20 11.41 18.95
N GLY A 194 12.68 12.34 19.78
CA GLY A 194 12.33 12.45 21.19
C GLY A 194 10.93 13.01 21.45
N ASP A 195 10.33 13.68 20.47
CA ASP A 195 8.98 14.21 20.55
C ASP A 195 7.93 13.15 20.18
N ILE A 196 8.34 12.10 19.45
CA ILE A 196 7.48 10.94 19.13
C ILE A 196 7.33 10.08 20.40
N SER A 197 6.09 10.00 20.89
CA SER A 197 5.78 9.30 22.14
C SER A 197 4.41 8.60 22.08
N ARG A 198 4.04 7.89 23.15
CA ARG A 198 2.68 7.33 23.28
C ARG A 198 1.60 8.40 23.40
N ASP A 199 1.93 9.56 23.95
CA ASP A 199 0.98 10.65 24.10
C ASP A 199 0.77 11.42 22.81
N ASP A 200 1.84 11.55 22.03
CA ASP A 200 1.92 12.25 20.75
C ASP A 200 2.57 11.33 19.70
N PRO A 201 1.83 10.33 19.20
CA PRO A 201 2.35 9.38 18.22
C PRO A 201 2.46 10.02 16.82
N LEU A 202 3.39 9.50 16.03
CA LEU A 202 3.51 9.83 14.61
C LEU A 202 2.64 8.86 13.79
N GLU A 203 1.49 9.34 13.31
CA GLU A 203 0.59 8.59 12.44
C GLU A 203 0.98 8.78 10.96
N ILE A 204 1.40 7.70 10.29
CA ILE A 204 1.82 7.71 8.87
C ILE A 204 1.21 6.54 8.10
N ASN A 205 1.24 6.64 6.77
CA ASN A 205 0.95 5.51 5.88
C ASN A 205 2.29 5.02 5.32
N PHE A 206 2.74 3.86 5.78
CA PHE A 206 4.04 3.30 5.42
C PHE A 206 3.84 1.92 4.79
N ASN A 207 4.39 1.69 3.60
CA ASN A 207 4.23 0.45 2.85
C ASN A 207 2.75 0.02 2.71
N ASN A 208 1.90 0.96 2.25
CA ASN A 208 0.45 0.82 2.16
C ASN A 208 -0.28 0.54 3.48
N ASN A 209 0.36 0.62 4.65
CA ASN A 209 -0.27 0.38 5.94
C ASN A 209 -0.31 1.64 6.79
N SER A 210 -1.47 1.94 7.39
CA SER A 210 -1.57 3.03 8.37
C SER A 210 -0.98 2.55 9.70
N ILE A 211 0.13 3.16 10.12
CA ILE A 211 0.85 2.81 11.35
C ILE A 211 0.91 3.99 12.32
N GLU A 212 0.92 3.69 13.62
CA GLU A 212 1.04 4.66 14.70
C GLU A 212 2.37 4.43 15.41
N ILE A 213 3.37 5.26 15.12
CA ILE A 213 4.71 5.14 15.69
C ILE A 213 4.76 5.88 17.02
N ILE A 214 5.07 5.16 18.10
CA ILE A 214 5.13 5.71 19.47
C ILE A 214 6.56 5.92 19.97
N LYS A 215 7.56 5.45 19.22
CA LYS A 215 8.97 5.62 19.57
C LYS A 215 9.86 5.39 18.35
N VAL A 216 10.87 6.23 18.20
CA VAL A 216 11.95 6.05 17.20
C VAL A 216 13.30 6.18 17.88
N THR A 217 14.27 5.40 17.43
CA THR A 217 15.69 5.49 17.74
C THR A 217 16.49 5.41 16.44
N SER A 218 17.81 5.63 16.50
CA SER A 218 18.68 5.48 15.33
C SER A 218 18.75 4.06 14.75
N ALA A 219 18.19 3.06 15.44
CA ALA A 219 18.27 1.65 15.04
C ALA A 219 16.95 0.90 15.17
N SER A 220 15.86 1.56 15.54
CA SER A 220 14.55 0.89 15.66
C SER A 220 13.40 1.89 15.73
N PHE A 221 12.22 1.48 15.32
CA PHE A 221 10.96 2.16 15.64
C PHE A 221 9.98 1.20 16.30
N THR A 222 9.04 1.73 17.09
CA THR A 222 7.98 0.94 17.75
C THR A 222 6.63 1.47 17.29
N VAL A 223 5.80 0.57 16.78
CA VAL A 223 4.43 0.85 16.38
C VAL A 223 3.45 0.30 17.39
N VAL A 224 2.28 0.92 17.47
CA VAL A 224 1.09 0.31 18.07
C VAL A 224 0.24 -0.26 16.94
N GLN A 225 -0.27 -1.47 17.09
CA GLN A 225 -1.17 -2.13 16.14
C GLN A 225 -2.33 -2.85 16.85
N GLY A 226 -3.22 -3.48 16.08
CA GLY A 226 -4.38 -4.23 16.59
C GLY A 226 -5.74 -3.63 16.23
N GLU A 227 -6.81 -4.40 16.46
CA GLU A 227 -8.18 -3.94 16.17
C GLU A 227 -8.53 -2.79 17.12
N THR A 228 -8.95 -1.65 16.56
CA THR A 228 -9.42 -0.52 17.36
C THR A 228 -10.86 -0.74 17.77
N VAL A 229 -11.10 -0.73 19.08
CA VAL A 229 -12.41 -0.95 19.69
C VAL A 229 -12.78 0.25 20.53
N THR A 230 -14.04 0.69 20.43
CA THR A 230 -14.62 1.65 21.36
C THR A 230 -15.80 1.02 22.08
N LEU A 231 -15.78 1.02 23.41
CA LEU A 231 -16.82 0.45 24.26
C LEU A 231 -17.28 1.45 25.31
N GLU A 232 -18.55 1.31 25.69
CA GLU A 232 -19.10 1.94 26.89
C GLU A 232 -18.84 1.06 28.12
N GLU A 233 -18.87 1.63 29.32
CA GLU A 233 -18.74 0.84 30.55
C GLU A 233 -19.80 -0.27 30.62
N GLY A 234 -19.36 -1.50 30.87
CA GLY A 234 -20.18 -2.71 30.93
C GLY A 234 -20.56 -3.30 29.56
N ALA A 235 -20.20 -2.64 28.45
CA ALA A 235 -20.45 -3.16 27.11
C ALA A 235 -19.39 -4.17 26.68
N SER A 236 -19.81 -5.12 25.83
CA SER A 236 -18.97 -6.15 25.24
C SER A 236 -19.07 -6.11 23.71
N LYS A 237 -18.00 -6.49 23.03
CA LYS A 237 -17.96 -6.68 21.57
C LYS A 237 -17.13 -7.91 21.25
N THR A 238 -17.56 -8.69 20.26
CA THR A 238 -16.72 -9.73 19.66
C THR A 238 -15.82 -9.11 18.59
N VAL A 239 -14.52 -9.34 18.69
CA VAL A 239 -13.48 -8.93 17.76
C VAL A 239 -12.81 -10.16 17.17
N THR A 240 -12.39 -10.11 15.91
CA THR A 240 -11.75 -11.26 15.26
C THR A 240 -10.24 -10.99 15.17
N ILE A 241 -9.45 -11.70 15.96
CA ILE A 241 -7.99 -11.54 16.04
C ILE A 241 -7.35 -12.83 15.51
N ASP A 242 -6.56 -12.73 14.44
CA ASP A 242 -5.92 -13.88 13.77
C ASP A 242 -6.90 -15.01 13.38
N GLY A 243 -8.14 -14.64 13.05
CA GLY A 243 -9.21 -15.58 12.68
C GLY A 243 -9.94 -16.23 13.86
N GLU A 244 -9.63 -15.83 15.10
CA GLU A 244 -10.32 -16.24 16.31
C GLU A 244 -11.25 -15.15 16.82
N ASP A 245 -12.50 -15.51 17.13
CA ASP A 245 -13.48 -14.58 17.71
C ASP A 245 -13.27 -14.47 19.22
N VAL A 246 -12.97 -13.26 19.69
CA VAL A 246 -12.66 -12.92 21.08
C VAL A 246 -13.70 -11.92 21.58
N GLU A 247 -14.40 -12.25 22.66
CA GLU A 247 -15.32 -11.32 23.32
C GLU A 247 -14.54 -10.43 24.31
N VAL A 248 -14.49 -9.13 24.02
CA VAL A 248 -13.85 -8.11 24.85
C VAL A 248 -14.91 -7.28 25.57
N THR A 249 -14.68 -6.96 26.84
CA THR A 249 -15.59 -6.17 27.67
C THR A 249 -14.86 -5.02 28.35
N ALA A 250 -15.39 -3.79 28.26
CA ALA A 250 -14.94 -2.68 29.08
C ALA A 250 -15.62 -2.76 30.45
N SER A 251 -14.97 -3.40 31.41
CA SER A 251 -15.62 -3.80 32.67
C SER A 251 -15.86 -2.63 33.62
N ILE A 252 -14.88 -1.74 33.74
CA ILE A 252 -14.92 -0.59 34.66
C ILE A 252 -14.24 0.58 33.96
N ILE A 253 -14.85 1.77 34.00
CA ILE A 253 -14.21 3.02 33.61
C ILE A 253 -14.26 3.96 34.82
N SER A 254 -13.10 4.37 35.33
CA SER A 254 -13.01 5.20 36.53
C SER A 254 -12.98 6.68 36.19
N ASP A 255 -14.02 7.42 36.56
CA ASP A 255 -14.04 8.89 36.41
C ASP A 255 -12.93 9.60 37.19
N THR A 256 -12.63 9.07 38.39
CA THR A 256 -11.70 9.72 39.31
C THR A 256 -10.25 9.48 38.92
N ALA A 257 -9.90 8.24 38.56
CA ALA A 257 -8.54 7.87 38.21
C ALA A 257 -8.25 8.03 36.71
N LYS A 258 -9.29 8.14 35.88
CA LYS A 258 -9.21 8.08 34.41
C LYS A 258 -8.56 6.79 33.92
N THR A 259 -8.86 5.70 34.62
CA THR A 259 -8.37 4.35 34.29
C THR A 259 -9.50 3.46 33.81
N VAL A 260 -9.15 2.39 33.10
CA VAL A 260 -10.09 1.39 32.59
C VAL A 260 -9.66 -0.02 32.98
N SER A 261 -10.62 -0.93 33.08
CA SER A 261 -10.38 -2.36 33.08
C SER A 261 -11.01 -3.02 31.85
N ILE A 262 -10.21 -3.77 31.10
CA ILE A 262 -10.63 -4.53 29.93
C ILE A 262 -10.57 -6.03 30.27
N ALA A 263 -11.64 -6.76 29.98
CA ALA A 263 -11.77 -8.18 30.28
C ALA A 263 -11.98 -9.03 29.02
N ILE A 264 -11.41 -10.23 29.05
CA ILE A 264 -11.61 -11.30 28.06
C ILE A 264 -11.95 -12.57 28.84
N GLY A 265 -13.22 -12.99 28.78
CA GLY A 265 -13.74 -14.06 29.64
C GLY A 265 -13.63 -13.70 31.12
N ASP A 266 -12.97 -14.56 31.91
CA ASP A 266 -12.74 -14.34 33.36
C ASP A 266 -11.43 -13.59 33.68
N GLU A 267 -10.63 -13.28 32.67
CA GLU A 267 -9.33 -12.60 32.80
C GLU A 267 -9.47 -11.10 32.50
N SER A 268 -8.65 -10.26 33.14
CA SER A 268 -8.72 -8.80 32.94
C SER A 268 -7.37 -8.11 33.08
N ALA A 269 -7.18 -7.04 32.31
CA ALA A 269 -6.23 -5.99 32.58
C ALA A 269 -6.96 -4.87 33.34
N THR A 270 -6.34 -4.33 34.38
CA THR A 270 -6.98 -3.39 35.32
C THR A 270 -6.15 -2.14 35.51
N ASP A 271 -6.81 -1.03 35.86
CA ASP A 271 -6.18 0.25 36.19
C ASP A 271 -5.33 0.85 35.06
N LEU A 272 -5.71 0.60 33.79
CA LEU A 272 -4.99 1.12 32.63
C LEU A 272 -5.37 2.57 32.30
N SER A 273 -4.38 3.43 32.12
CA SER A 273 -4.53 4.82 31.72
C SER A 273 -4.31 5.00 30.21
N LYS A 274 -4.63 6.17 29.65
CA LYS A 274 -4.24 6.54 28.28
C LYS A 274 -2.74 6.28 28.06
N GLY A 275 -2.40 5.65 26.94
CA GLY A 275 -1.03 5.35 26.55
C GLY A 275 -0.42 4.16 27.28
N GLU A 276 -1.17 3.46 28.14
CA GLU A 276 -0.69 2.23 28.77
C GLU A 276 -1.13 1.00 27.97
N SER A 277 -0.23 0.02 27.89
CA SER A 277 -0.55 -1.32 27.43
C SER A 277 -0.38 -2.35 28.55
N SER A 278 -1.11 -3.47 28.44
CA SER A 278 -0.98 -4.60 29.37
C SER A 278 -1.56 -5.87 28.76
N GLU A 279 -0.93 -7.00 29.08
CA GLU A 279 -1.51 -8.33 28.89
C GLU A 279 -2.84 -8.45 29.68
N VAL A 280 -3.82 -9.16 29.10
CA VAL A 280 -5.11 -9.42 29.74
C VAL A 280 -5.02 -10.75 30.51
N GLY A 281 -4.64 -10.65 31.79
CA GLY A 281 -4.56 -11.81 32.70
C GLY A 281 -3.60 -12.90 32.20
N ASN A 282 -4.10 -14.14 32.06
CA ASN A 282 -3.32 -15.26 31.49
C ASN A 282 -3.66 -15.56 30.01
N THR A 283 -4.26 -14.62 29.29
CA THR A 283 -4.51 -14.76 27.85
C THR A 283 -3.26 -14.42 27.05
N GLU A 284 -3.27 -14.71 25.74
CA GLU A 284 -2.21 -14.29 24.81
C GLU A 284 -2.43 -12.89 24.24
N TYR A 285 -3.44 -12.16 24.73
CA TYR A 285 -3.84 -10.85 24.18
C TYR A 285 -3.31 -9.70 25.04
N GLU A 286 -2.85 -8.66 24.36
CA GLU A 286 -2.47 -7.38 24.92
C GLU A 286 -3.51 -6.31 24.53
N VAL A 287 -3.73 -5.33 25.39
CA VAL A 287 -4.55 -4.15 25.10
C VAL A 287 -3.71 -2.88 25.24
N TYR A 288 -3.97 -1.88 24.40
CA TYR A 288 -3.40 -0.52 24.51
C TYR A 288 -4.51 0.53 24.57
N ILE A 289 -4.50 1.39 25.58
CA ILE A 289 -5.56 2.37 25.78
C ILE A 289 -5.27 3.65 25.00
N LYS A 290 -5.98 3.87 23.89
CA LYS A 290 -5.86 5.09 23.07
C LYS A 290 -6.51 6.30 23.74
N SER A 291 -7.68 6.12 24.37
CA SER A 291 -8.33 7.19 25.13
C SER A 291 -9.32 6.68 26.16
N VAL A 292 -9.42 7.39 27.28
CA VAL A 292 -10.46 7.18 28.31
C VAL A 292 -11.29 8.46 28.39
N MET A 293 -12.60 8.33 28.14
CA MET A 293 -13.58 9.41 28.16
C MET A 293 -14.60 9.14 29.28
N PRO A 294 -14.24 9.40 30.54
CA PRO A 294 -15.20 9.33 31.63
C PRO A 294 -16.18 10.50 31.53
N ASN A 295 -17.42 10.25 31.91
CA ASN A 295 -18.50 11.21 31.99
C ASN A 295 -18.26 12.15 33.18
N GLU A 296 -18.45 13.45 32.96
CA GLU A 296 -18.40 14.41 34.06
C GLU A 296 -19.70 14.40 34.88
N ALA A 297 -19.61 14.78 36.15
CA ALA A 297 -20.77 14.82 37.03
C ALA A 297 -21.87 15.74 36.49
N GLY A 298 -22.93 15.16 35.95
CA GLY A 298 -24.09 15.86 35.41
C GLY A 298 -24.27 15.74 33.90
N GLU A 299 -23.36 15.12 33.16
CA GLU A 299 -23.63 14.75 31.77
C GLU A 299 -24.36 13.40 31.69
N LEU A 300 -25.12 13.23 30.61
CA LEU A 300 -25.93 12.02 30.35
C LEU A 300 -25.19 11.02 29.47
N ALA A 301 -23.98 11.35 29.01
CA ALA A 301 -23.20 10.48 28.15
C ALA A 301 -22.63 9.32 28.99
N PRO A 302 -22.61 8.09 28.47
CA PRO A 302 -21.95 6.97 29.14
C PRO A 302 -20.43 7.11 29.06
N ASP A 303 -19.74 6.55 30.06
CA ASP A 303 -18.28 6.44 30.06
C ASP A 303 -17.81 5.59 28.89
N ARG A 304 -16.77 6.04 28.19
CA ARG A 304 -16.25 5.38 26.99
C ARG A 304 -14.75 5.18 27.04
N VAL A 305 -14.30 4.08 26.46
CA VAL A 305 -12.89 3.80 26.24
C VAL A 305 -12.68 3.46 24.76
N THR A 306 -11.59 3.96 24.19
CA THR A 306 -11.07 3.50 22.90
C THR A 306 -9.72 2.84 23.15
N PHE A 307 -9.57 1.60 22.71
CA PHE A 307 -8.36 0.79 22.90
C PHE A 307 -8.06 -0.02 21.65
N ARG A 308 -6.82 -0.50 21.53
CA ARG A 308 -6.40 -1.50 20.55
C ARG A 308 -6.20 -2.84 21.24
N ILE A 309 -6.49 -3.92 20.53
CA ILE A 309 -6.27 -5.29 20.99
C ILE A 309 -5.66 -6.14 19.88
N SER A 310 -4.65 -6.92 20.23
CA SER A 310 -4.01 -7.95 19.40
C SER A 310 -3.22 -8.91 20.32
N LYS A 311 -2.49 -9.87 19.74
CA LYS A 311 -1.55 -10.70 20.50
C LYS A 311 -0.36 -9.87 21.00
N ASP A 312 0.23 -9.12 20.08
CA ASP A 312 1.26 -8.11 20.38
C ASP A 312 0.77 -6.75 19.88
N VAL A 313 0.54 -5.82 20.82
CA VAL A 313 0.04 -4.49 20.48
C VAL A 313 1.19 -3.55 20.17
N GLU A 314 2.29 -3.64 20.92
CA GLU A 314 3.50 -2.87 20.66
C GLU A 314 4.54 -3.72 19.92
N ILE A 315 4.71 -3.48 18.62
CA ILE A 315 5.76 -4.14 17.83
C ILE A 315 6.93 -3.21 17.65
N LYS A 316 8.12 -3.70 17.97
CA LYS A 316 9.39 -3.02 17.71
C LYS A 316 10.05 -3.64 16.47
N TYR A 317 10.38 -2.80 15.50
CA TYR A 317 11.17 -3.15 14.33
C TYR A 317 12.56 -2.53 14.47
N GLU A 318 13.61 -3.33 14.39
CA GLU A 318 14.99 -2.89 14.34
C GLU A 318 15.45 -2.71 12.88
N ALA A 319 16.39 -1.80 12.65
CA ALA A 319 17.03 -1.68 11.35
C ALA A 319 17.79 -2.98 11.06
N GLY A 320 17.53 -3.58 9.89
CA GLY A 320 18.03 -4.91 9.54
C GLY A 320 17.07 -6.06 9.90
N ASP A 321 15.95 -5.81 10.56
CA ASP A 321 14.93 -6.85 10.77
C ASP A 321 14.25 -7.20 9.43
N GLU A 322 13.96 -8.48 9.24
CA GLU A 322 13.16 -8.98 8.12
C GLU A 322 11.77 -8.31 8.10
N VAL A 323 11.37 -7.83 6.93
CA VAL A 323 10.04 -7.19 6.75
C VAL A 323 8.94 -8.23 6.71
N ILE A 324 9.24 -9.41 6.16
CA ILE A 324 8.34 -10.56 6.06
C ILE A 324 9.03 -11.71 6.79
N GLU A 325 8.32 -12.35 7.72
CA GLU A 325 8.85 -13.48 8.48
C GLU A 325 9.32 -14.60 7.53
N ASP A 326 10.55 -15.08 7.75
CA ASP A 326 11.22 -16.10 6.95
C ASP A 326 11.59 -15.65 5.51
N ASP A 327 11.72 -14.34 5.28
CA ASP A 327 12.14 -13.76 4.00
C ASP A 327 13.26 -12.73 4.21
N ASP A 328 14.50 -13.22 4.22
CA ASP A 328 15.73 -12.43 4.40
C ASP A 328 16.06 -11.49 3.24
N ARG A 329 15.25 -11.48 2.16
CA ARG A 329 15.48 -10.57 1.03
C ARG A 329 15.24 -9.12 1.39
N TYR A 330 14.37 -8.84 2.35
CA TYR A 330 13.88 -7.49 2.64
C TYR A 330 14.08 -7.10 4.10
N GLU A 331 14.78 -6.00 4.32
CA GLU A 331 15.07 -5.49 5.65
C GLU A 331 14.50 -4.07 5.85
N TYR A 332 14.11 -3.76 7.09
CA TYR A 332 13.80 -2.38 7.48
C TYR A 332 15.06 -1.51 7.52
N THR A 333 14.94 -0.28 7.04
CA THR A 333 15.98 0.74 7.14
C THR A 333 15.46 1.97 7.86
N ILE A 334 16.31 2.60 8.65
CA ILE A 334 15.98 3.77 9.47
C ILE A 334 17.16 4.71 9.38
N ASP A 335 16.90 5.96 8.99
CA ASP A 335 17.91 7.00 8.98
C ASP A 335 17.48 8.14 9.89
N VAL A 336 18.38 8.47 10.82
CA VAL A 336 18.22 9.55 11.78
C VAL A 336 19.42 10.47 11.63
N THR A 337 19.15 11.75 11.39
CA THR A 337 20.15 12.80 11.24
C THR A 337 20.37 13.54 12.56
N ASP A 338 21.49 14.28 12.65
CA ASP A 338 21.91 15.08 13.82
C ASP A 338 22.25 14.26 15.08
N GLU A 339 23.52 14.27 15.49
CA GLU A 339 23.97 13.54 16.68
C GLU A 339 23.55 14.20 18.01
N GLU A 340 23.31 15.53 18.02
CA GLU A 340 22.99 16.29 19.23
C GLU A 340 21.48 16.36 19.46
N GLU A 341 20.71 16.56 18.39
CA GLU A 341 19.24 16.56 18.41
C GLU A 341 18.68 15.61 17.34
N PRO A 342 18.65 14.30 17.59
CA PRO A 342 18.32 13.31 16.57
C PRO A 342 16.96 13.55 15.91
N THR A 343 16.97 13.76 14.60
CA THR A 343 15.78 13.98 13.76
C THR A 343 15.56 12.79 12.82
N LEU A 344 14.31 12.39 12.63
CA LEU A 344 13.96 11.34 11.67
C LEU A 344 14.15 11.90 10.26
N ASN A 345 14.98 11.26 9.44
CA ASN A 345 15.15 11.60 8.03
C ASN A 345 14.25 10.70 7.16
N TYR A 346 14.38 9.37 7.28
CA TYR A 346 13.48 8.44 6.61
C TYR A 346 13.30 7.12 7.35
N LEU A 347 12.17 6.46 7.05
CA LEU A 347 11.94 5.04 7.27
C LEU A 347 11.89 4.35 5.91
N GLY A 348 12.39 3.13 5.79
CA GLY A 348 12.43 2.46 4.50
C GLY A 348 12.44 0.95 4.59
N ILE A 349 12.32 0.34 3.42
CA ILE A 349 12.49 -1.09 3.21
C ILE A 349 13.51 -1.23 2.08
N THR A 350 14.48 -2.12 2.24
CA THR A 350 15.49 -2.38 1.22
C THR A 350 15.57 -3.86 0.87
N ARG A 351 15.84 -4.16 -0.39
CA ARG A 351 16.21 -5.51 -0.81
C ARG A 351 17.70 -5.71 -0.64
N VAL A 352 18.14 -6.43 0.40
CA VAL A 352 19.56 -6.60 0.73
C VAL A 352 20.30 -7.56 -0.19
N GLU A 353 19.57 -8.46 -0.86
CA GLU A 353 20.14 -9.51 -1.67
C GLU A 353 20.64 -9.03 -3.04
N VAL A 354 21.74 -9.62 -3.49
CA VAL A 354 22.25 -9.52 -4.87
C VAL A 354 21.57 -10.58 -5.73
N SER A 355 21.39 -10.30 -7.02
CA SER A 355 20.78 -11.21 -7.96
C SER A 355 21.40 -11.02 -9.33
N ASP A 356 22.66 -11.42 -9.45
CA ASP A 356 23.48 -11.20 -10.65
C ASP A 356 24.04 -12.49 -11.26
N ASP A 357 23.83 -13.64 -10.61
CA ASP A 357 24.21 -14.96 -11.11
C ASP A 357 23.00 -15.92 -11.13
N ILE A 358 22.87 -16.71 -12.19
CA ILE A 358 21.82 -17.73 -12.30
C ILE A 358 21.95 -18.85 -11.25
N ASP A 359 23.11 -18.98 -10.61
CA ASP A 359 23.40 -19.92 -9.54
C ASP A 359 23.23 -19.32 -8.14
N ASP A 360 22.85 -18.04 -8.01
CA ASP A 360 22.54 -17.39 -6.73
C ASP A 360 21.37 -18.08 -6.01
N ASP A 361 21.36 -17.96 -4.67
CA ASP A 361 20.23 -18.36 -3.85
C ASP A 361 18.96 -17.60 -4.28
N TYR A 362 19.12 -16.31 -4.60
CA TYR A 362 18.10 -15.45 -5.20
C TYR A 362 18.45 -15.11 -6.64
N LYS A 363 18.06 -15.99 -7.56
CA LYS A 363 18.35 -15.90 -8.99
C LYS A 363 17.75 -14.65 -9.66
N PRO A 364 18.41 -14.11 -10.69
CA PRO A 364 17.85 -13.04 -11.49
C PRO A 364 16.60 -13.52 -12.23
N ILE A 365 15.70 -12.58 -12.51
CA ILE A 365 14.42 -12.89 -13.15
C ILE A 365 14.51 -12.80 -14.68
N THR A 366 13.73 -13.63 -15.35
CA THR A 366 13.52 -13.57 -16.81
C THR A 366 12.41 -12.59 -17.21
N ALA A 367 12.18 -12.42 -18.51
CA ALA A 367 11.12 -11.53 -19.04
C ALA A 367 9.68 -11.98 -18.74
N ASP A 368 9.48 -13.24 -18.30
CA ASP A 368 8.17 -13.78 -17.91
C ASP A 368 7.96 -13.73 -16.38
N GLU A 369 8.93 -13.19 -15.65
CA GLU A 369 8.97 -13.14 -14.18
C GLU A 369 9.01 -11.68 -13.71
N GLU A 370 8.75 -11.48 -12.43
CA GLU A 370 8.78 -10.17 -11.79
C GLU A 370 9.41 -10.26 -10.40
N TYR A 371 10.13 -9.22 -10.00
CA TYR A 371 10.47 -9.00 -8.60
C TYR A 371 9.25 -8.39 -7.93
N VAL A 372 8.70 -9.06 -6.93
CA VAL A 372 7.63 -8.50 -6.08
C VAL A 372 8.28 -7.92 -4.84
N PHE A 373 8.15 -6.61 -4.67
CA PHE A 373 8.68 -5.92 -3.50
C PHE A 373 7.89 -6.28 -2.23
N ALA A 374 8.50 -6.05 -1.07
CA ALA A 374 7.92 -6.40 0.23
C ALA A 374 6.48 -5.88 0.39
N GLY A 375 5.59 -6.71 0.94
CA GLY A 375 4.17 -6.37 1.11
C GLY A 375 3.38 -6.24 -0.21
N GLY A 376 3.98 -6.55 -1.36
CA GLY A 376 3.37 -6.35 -2.67
C GLY A 376 3.35 -4.88 -3.10
N LEU A 377 4.08 -3.97 -2.46
CA LEU A 377 4.01 -2.53 -2.76
C LEU A 377 4.09 -2.22 -4.27
N PHE A 378 5.09 -2.80 -4.93
CA PHE A 378 5.26 -2.77 -6.38
C PHE A 378 5.90 -4.06 -6.88
N SER A 379 5.84 -4.26 -8.19
CA SER A 379 6.62 -5.25 -8.91
C SER A 379 7.44 -4.61 -10.01
N VAL A 380 8.58 -5.25 -10.31
CA VAL A 380 9.50 -4.86 -11.36
C VAL A 380 9.65 -6.02 -12.32
N SER A 381 9.41 -5.78 -13.59
CA SER A 381 9.60 -6.79 -14.64
C SER A 381 10.40 -6.20 -15.79
N ILE A 382 10.99 -7.06 -16.61
CA ILE A 382 11.59 -6.67 -17.88
C ILE A 382 10.65 -7.09 -19.01
N SER A 383 10.26 -6.13 -19.84
CA SER A 383 9.56 -6.39 -21.08
C SER A 383 10.55 -6.35 -22.23
N THR A 384 10.34 -7.22 -23.21
CA THR A 384 11.14 -7.26 -24.44
C THR A 384 10.23 -6.96 -25.62
N THR A 385 10.68 -6.05 -26.47
CA THR A 385 10.02 -5.82 -27.75
C THR A 385 10.81 -6.55 -28.83
N GLU A 386 10.13 -7.44 -29.56
CA GLU A 386 10.69 -8.03 -30.77
C GLU A 386 10.84 -6.94 -31.82
N VAL A 387 12.08 -6.51 -32.06
CA VAL A 387 12.40 -5.61 -33.17
C VAL A 387 12.84 -6.47 -34.35
N THR A 388 12.06 -6.45 -35.42
CA THR A 388 12.46 -7.07 -36.68
C THR A 388 13.49 -6.17 -37.36
N TYR A 389 14.72 -6.66 -37.48
CA TYR A 389 15.75 -5.99 -38.27
C TYR A 389 15.75 -6.51 -39.69
N PHE A 390 15.87 -5.58 -40.63
CA PHE A 390 16.00 -5.88 -42.05
C PHE A 390 17.43 -5.61 -42.49
N ASP A 391 18.08 -6.62 -43.06
CA ASP A 391 19.41 -6.49 -43.65
C ASP A 391 19.28 -5.88 -45.06
N TYR A 392 19.94 -4.75 -45.27
CA TYR A 392 20.09 -4.18 -46.61
C TYR A 392 21.45 -4.57 -47.20
N ASP A 393 21.41 -5.31 -48.31
CA ASP A 393 22.60 -5.68 -49.08
C ASP A 393 22.84 -4.66 -50.20
N PHE A 394 24.02 -4.04 -50.19
CA PHE A 394 24.42 -3.02 -51.16
C PHE A 394 25.46 -3.59 -52.13
N LYS A 395 25.07 -3.70 -53.41
CA LYS A 395 25.95 -4.18 -54.49
C LYS A 395 26.20 -3.09 -55.52
N PHE A 396 27.47 -2.77 -55.73
CA PHE A 396 27.92 -1.88 -56.80
C PHE A 396 28.09 -2.67 -58.10
N GLY A 397 27.45 -2.21 -59.19
CA GLY A 397 27.52 -2.88 -60.49
C GLY A 397 27.07 -1.98 -61.63
N GLU A 398 26.70 -2.57 -62.76
CA GLU A 398 26.11 -1.86 -63.90
C GLU A 398 24.68 -2.33 -64.13
N LYS A 399 23.77 -1.40 -64.44
CA LYS A 399 22.43 -1.66 -64.94
C LYS A 399 22.23 -0.83 -66.21
N ASP A 400 21.87 -1.49 -67.31
CA ASP A 400 21.66 -0.85 -68.61
C ASP A 400 22.88 -0.02 -69.11
N ASN A 401 24.10 -0.52 -68.87
CA ASN A 401 25.39 0.13 -69.15
C ASN A 401 25.64 1.44 -68.36
N VAL A 402 24.94 1.64 -67.24
CA VAL A 402 25.19 2.74 -66.30
C VAL A 402 25.59 2.14 -64.96
N ASN A 403 26.65 2.68 -64.34
CA ASN A 403 27.04 2.30 -62.99
C ASN A 403 25.87 2.56 -62.03
N ALA A 404 25.49 1.54 -61.27
CA ALA A 404 24.34 1.59 -60.38
C ALA A 404 24.64 0.90 -59.04
N ILE A 405 23.94 1.34 -57.99
CA ILE A 405 23.93 0.68 -56.69
C ILE A 405 22.64 -0.12 -56.58
N LYS A 406 22.75 -1.45 -56.52
CA LYS A 406 21.62 -2.33 -56.23
C LYS A 406 21.48 -2.50 -54.72
N ILE A 407 20.31 -2.15 -54.19
CA ILE A 407 19.93 -2.40 -52.81
C ILE A 407 18.87 -3.51 -52.78
N THR A 408 19.04 -4.49 -51.90
CA THR A 408 18.04 -5.54 -51.63
C THR A 408 17.82 -5.66 -50.13
N SER A 409 16.56 -5.84 -49.72
CA SER A 409 16.19 -6.11 -48.32
C SER A 409 16.12 -7.61 -48.04
N SER A 410 16.36 -8.01 -46.79
CA SER A 410 16.00 -9.35 -46.29
C SER A 410 14.54 -9.46 -45.87
N ASP A 411 13.84 -8.33 -45.77
CA ASP A 411 12.41 -8.23 -45.50
C ASP A 411 11.59 -8.92 -46.62
N ASP A 412 10.56 -9.69 -46.24
CA ASP A 412 9.63 -10.29 -47.18
C ASP A 412 8.65 -9.28 -47.77
N GLU A 413 8.42 -8.15 -47.08
CA GLU A 413 7.68 -6.99 -47.61
C GLU A 413 8.57 -6.09 -48.52
N GLY A 414 9.88 -6.34 -48.58
CA GLY A 414 10.81 -5.69 -49.49
C GLY A 414 11.39 -4.36 -48.96
N ILE A 415 11.54 -3.37 -49.83
CA ILE A 415 12.01 -2.01 -49.48
C ILE A 415 10.83 -1.06 -49.69
N VAL A 416 10.39 -0.38 -48.64
CA VAL A 416 9.31 0.62 -48.73
C VAL A 416 9.88 1.98 -49.16
N ILE A 417 9.39 2.53 -50.27
CA ILE A 417 9.68 3.90 -50.73
C ILE A 417 8.37 4.66 -50.92
N GLY A 418 8.08 5.62 -50.06
CA GLY A 418 6.80 6.30 -50.08
C GLY A 418 5.67 5.33 -49.73
N ASN A 419 4.79 5.03 -50.70
CA ASN A 419 3.70 4.07 -50.54
C ASN A 419 3.95 2.77 -51.34
N ASP A 420 5.10 2.63 -52.00
CA ASP A 420 5.42 1.48 -52.83
C ASP A 420 6.37 0.52 -52.10
N GLU A 421 6.05 -0.77 -52.13
CA GLU A 421 6.91 -1.88 -51.68
C GLU A 421 7.68 -2.44 -52.89
N VAL A 422 9.01 -2.49 -52.82
CA VAL A 422 9.86 -3.01 -53.90
C VAL A 422 10.96 -3.95 -53.42
N ASP A 423 11.12 -5.10 -54.07
CA ASP A 423 12.17 -6.09 -53.72
C ASP A 423 13.61 -5.57 -53.92
N LYS A 424 13.79 -4.56 -54.79
CA LYS A 424 15.11 -4.05 -55.19
C LYS A 424 15.05 -2.62 -55.72
N ILE A 425 16.04 -1.82 -55.33
CA ILE A 425 16.24 -0.47 -55.84
C ILE A 425 17.56 -0.42 -56.60
N TYR A 426 17.59 0.37 -57.67
CA TYR A 426 18.81 0.73 -58.37
C TYR A 426 18.94 2.25 -58.39
N PHE A 427 20.02 2.76 -57.80
CA PHE A 427 20.41 4.18 -57.87
C PHE A 427 21.44 4.41 -58.95
#